data_AF-A0A3E4Y9A2-F1
#
_entry.id   AF-A0A3E4Y9A2-F1
#
_cell.length_a   1.000
_cell.length_b   1.000
_cell.length_c   1.000
_cell.angle_alpha   90.00
_cell.angle_beta   90.00
_cell.angle_gamma   90.00
#
_symmetry.space_group_name_H-M   'P 1'
#
loop_
_entity.id
_entity.type
_entity.pdbx_description
1 polymer ?
#
loop_
_entity_poly.entity_id
_entity_poly.type
_entity_poly.pdbx_seq_one_letter_code
_entity_poly.pdbx_strand_id
1 'polypeptide(L)'
;MLNKAQGYGYKKVGFILERGYFSKQNIEHMDKCGYSFIIMVKGMEDLVSELILSNKGSFENKRNCDMDGFGVYGKTVKGRLYEADKKERYFYIYHSISKEASERIRFEDKLKNMKIYMMNHRDEEFTFGPMYKKLLSAL
;
A
#
# COMPACT_ATOMS: atom_id res chain seq x y z
N MET A 1 11.07 -19.45 15.31
CA MET A 1 9.92 -20.13 14.65
C MET A 1 10.38 -20.91 13.42
N LEU A 2 11.07 -20.26 12.47
CA LEU A 2 11.56 -20.88 11.22
C LEU A 2 12.55 -22.03 11.45
N ASN A 3 13.53 -21.84 12.34
CA ASN A 3 14.46 -22.90 12.73
C ASN A 3 13.77 -24.10 13.40
N LYS A 4 12.63 -23.88 14.08
CA LYS A 4 11.85 -24.98 14.66
C LYS A 4 11.14 -25.78 13.55
N ALA A 5 10.52 -25.10 12.58
CA ALA A 5 9.90 -25.74 11.43
C ALA A 5 10.91 -26.58 10.61
N GLN A 6 12.13 -26.07 10.46
CA GLN A 6 13.23 -26.80 9.83
C GLN A 6 13.66 -28.02 10.66
N GLY A 7 13.79 -27.86 11.99
CA GLY A 7 14.11 -28.94 12.92
C GLY A 7 13.05 -30.04 12.96
N TYR A 8 11.79 -29.74 12.65
CA TYR A 8 10.72 -30.73 12.52
C TYR A 8 10.65 -31.40 11.13
N GLY A 9 11.52 -31.03 10.19
CA GLY A 9 11.61 -31.69 8.88
C GLY A 9 10.54 -31.30 7.86
N TYR A 10 9.82 -30.19 8.07
CA TYR A 10 8.83 -29.72 7.10
C TYR A 10 9.51 -29.16 5.83
N LYS A 11 9.25 -29.77 4.67
CA LYS A 11 9.94 -29.45 3.40
C LYS A 11 9.17 -28.55 2.43
N LYS A 12 7.85 -28.35 2.63
CA LYS A 12 6.99 -27.55 1.74
C LYS A 12 6.15 -26.56 2.56
N VAL A 13 6.81 -25.66 3.27
CA VAL A 13 6.13 -24.67 4.13
C VAL A 13 6.07 -23.33 3.42
N GLY A 14 4.86 -22.77 3.35
CA GLY A 14 4.61 -21.38 2.97
C GLY A 14 4.10 -20.59 4.18
N PHE A 15 4.54 -19.35 4.33
CA PHE A 15 4.13 -18.49 5.43
C PHE A 15 3.24 -17.33 4.95
N ILE A 16 2.16 -17.07 5.66
CA ILE A 16 1.38 -15.84 5.54
C ILE A 16 1.73 -14.99 6.76
N LEU A 17 2.37 -13.84 6.53
CA LEU A 17 2.96 -13.03 7.58
C LEU A 17 2.30 -11.66 7.65
N GLU A 18 2.14 -11.16 8.86
CA GLU A 18 1.72 -9.78 9.10
C GLU A 18 2.83 -8.78 8.77
N ARG A 19 2.44 -7.51 8.61
CA ARG A 19 3.33 -6.37 8.36
C ARG A 19 4.43 -6.18 9.40
N GLY A 20 4.28 -6.72 10.61
CA GLY A 20 5.29 -6.64 11.68
C GLY A 20 6.56 -7.45 11.39
N TYR A 21 6.47 -8.47 10.52
CA TYR A 21 7.61 -9.28 10.12
C TYR A 21 8.39 -8.66 8.96
N PHE A 22 7.92 -7.54 8.41
CA PHE A 22 8.54 -6.89 7.27
C PHE A 22 9.84 -6.20 7.69
N SER A 23 10.96 -6.88 7.48
CA SER A 23 12.30 -6.32 7.62
C SER A 23 13.24 -7.01 6.63
N LYS A 24 14.27 -6.30 6.18
CA LYS A 24 15.29 -6.85 5.29
C LYS A 24 15.91 -8.14 5.84
N GLN A 25 16.28 -8.13 7.12
CA GLN A 25 16.88 -9.26 7.81
C GLN A 25 15.95 -10.49 7.84
N ASN A 26 14.66 -10.28 8.13
CA ASN A 26 13.70 -11.38 8.16
C ASN A 26 13.49 -11.96 6.76
N ILE A 27 13.33 -11.10 5.75
CA ILE A 27 13.14 -11.53 4.36
C ILE A 27 14.35 -12.31 3.84
N GLU A 28 15.57 -11.82 4.08
CA GLU A 28 16.80 -12.53 3.71
C GLU A 28 16.93 -13.87 4.45
N HIS A 29 16.49 -13.94 5.72
CA HIS A 29 16.50 -15.20 6.47
C HIS A 29 15.48 -16.20 5.91
N MET A 30 14.27 -15.76 5.56
CA MET A 30 13.27 -16.59 4.87
C MET A 30 13.82 -17.14 3.55
N ASP A 31 14.50 -16.29 2.79
CA ASP A 31 15.13 -16.66 1.53
C ASP A 31 16.25 -17.69 1.72
N LYS A 32 17.09 -17.54 2.75
CA LYS A 32 18.14 -18.50 3.11
C LYS A 32 17.57 -19.85 3.54
N CYS A 33 16.47 -19.85 4.27
CA CYS A 33 15.78 -21.08 4.67
C CYS A 33 14.99 -21.74 3.53
N GLY A 34 14.84 -21.07 2.38
CA GLY A 34 14.13 -21.61 1.22
C GLY A 34 12.61 -21.63 1.37
N TYR A 35 12.05 -20.80 2.26
CA TYR A 35 10.60 -20.76 2.48
C TYR A 35 9.90 -19.77 1.56
N SER A 36 8.75 -20.18 1.01
CA SER A 36 7.83 -19.28 0.34
C SER A 36 7.06 -18.43 1.36
N PHE A 37 6.73 -17.19 1.02
CA PHE A 37 5.94 -16.35 1.89
C PHE A 37 5.09 -15.32 1.15
N ILE A 38 4.01 -14.91 1.81
CA ILE A 38 3.21 -13.74 1.49
C ILE A 38 3.29 -12.81 2.70
N ILE A 39 3.63 -11.54 2.46
CA ILE A 39 3.74 -10.55 3.52
C ILE A 39 3.23 -9.20 3.02
N MET A 40 2.59 -8.45 3.92
CA MET A 40 2.20 -7.07 3.65
C MET A 40 3.42 -6.15 3.70
N VAL A 41 3.66 -5.40 2.64
CA VAL A 41 4.75 -4.42 2.54
C VAL A 41 4.53 -3.30 3.57
N LYS A 42 5.59 -2.86 4.26
CA LYS A 42 5.54 -1.78 5.25
C LYS A 42 6.80 -0.92 5.22
N GLY A 43 6.66 0.40 5.29
CA GLY A 43 7.80 1.33 5.42
C GLY A 43 8.62 1.53 4.13
N MET A 44 8.04 1.23 2.96
CA MET A 44 8.69 1.35 1.64
C MET A 44 7.86 2.29 0.75
N GLU A 45 7.73 3.55 1.18
CA GLU A 45 6.82 4.52 0.54
C GLU A 45 7.17 4.78 -0.93
N ASP A 46 8.47 4.98 -1.23
CA ASP A 46 8.93 5.24 -2.59
C ASP A 46 8.65 4.06 -3.53
N LEU A 47 8.99 2.84 -3.10
CA LEU A 47 8.72 1.62 -3.86
C LEU A 47 7.22 1.43 -4.10
N VAL A 48 6.40 1.59 -3.05
CA VAL A 48 4.94 1.44 -3.17
C VAL A 48 4.38 2.50 -4.12
N SER A 49 4.84 3.74 -4.01
CA SER A 49 4.42 4.83 -4.89
C SER A 49 4.81 4.56 -6.34
N GLU A 50 6.04 4.13 -6.59
CA GLU A 50 6.52 3.76 -7.92
C GLU A 50 5.68 2.61 -8.52
N LEU A 51 5.44 1.54 -7.75
CA LEU A 51 4.64 0.40 -8.19
C LEU A 51 3.20 0.82 -8.55
N ILE A 52 2.59 1.68 -7.73
CA ILE A 52 1.22 2.17 -7.97
C ILE A 52 1.20 3.08 -9.20
N LEU A 53 2.07 4.09 -9.27
CA LEU A 53 2.07 5.09 -10.34
C LEU A 53 2.42 4.48 -11.70
N SER A 54 3.40 3.58 -11.76
CA SER A 54 3.78 2.89 -13.00
C SER A 54 2.69 1.96 -13.55
N ASN A 55 1.76 1.52 -12.70
CA ASN A 55 0.66 0.64 -13.09
C ASN A 55 -0.69 1.35 -13.12
N LYS A 56 -0.73 2.65 -12.87
CA LYS A 56 -1.96 3.42 -12.81
C LYS A 56 -2.69 3.41 -14.16
N GLY A 57 -3.99 3.14 -14.13
CA GLY A 57 -4.86 3.05 -15.31
C GLY A 57 -4.66 1.76 -16.13
N SER A 58 -3.86 0.82 -15.63
CA SER A 58 -3.55 -0.41 -16.36
C SER A 58 -4.43 -1.59 -15.99
N PHE A 59 -5.15 -1.57 -14.87
CA PHE A 59 -5.92 -2.73 -14.36
C PHE A 59 -7.22 -2.37 -13.62
N GLU A 60 -7.34 -1.16 -13.10
CA GLU A 60 -8.31 -0.74 -12.09
C GLU A 60 -9.78 -0.82 -12.54
N ASN A 61 -10.01 -0.87 -13.86
CA ASN A 61 -11.34 -0.93 -14.47
C ASN A 61 -11.42 -1.98 -15.59
N LYS A 62 -10.45 -2.91 -15.67
CA LYS A 62 -10.41 -3.90 -16.74
C LYS A 62 -11.08 -5.19 -16.29
N ARG A 63 -12.03 -5.68 -17.08
CA ARG A 63 -12.82 -6.88 -16.71
C ARG A 63 -11.97 -8.13 -16.47
N ASN A 64 -10.85 -8.28 -17.19
CA ASN A 64 -9.93 -9.40 -16.99
C ASN A 64 -9.05 -9.27 -15.72
N CYS A 65 -9.07 -8.12 -15.07
CA CYS A 65 -8.42 -7.86 -13.80
C CYS A 65 -9.41 -7.87 -12.63
N ASP A 66 -10.71 -8.03 -12.89
CA ASP A 66 -11.72 -8.15 -11.85
C ASP A 66 -11.49 -9.44 -11.07
N MET A 67 -11.44 -9.33 -9.74
CA MET A 67 -11.39 -10.48 -8.85
C MET A 67 -12.82 -10.80 -8.40
N ASP A 68 -13.52 -11.53 -9.27
CA ASP A 68 -14.92 -11.90 -9.12
C ASP A 68 -15.22 -12.31 -7.65
N GLY A 69 -16.27 -11.72 -7.08
CA GLY A 69 -16.70 -12.00 -5.70
C GLY A 69 -15.97 -11.24 -4.59
N PHE A 70 -14.86 -10.57 -4.88
CA PHE A 70 -14.13 -9.75 -3.89
C PHE A 70 -14.37 -8.24 -4.04
N GLY A 71 -14.94 -7.80 -5.16
CA GLY A 71 -15.23 -6.37 -5.41
C GLY A 71 -13.97 -5.51 -5.56
N VAL A 72 -12.87 -6.13 -6.02
CA VAL A 72 -11.58 -5.47 -6.25
C VAL A 72 -10.99 -5.91 -7.59
N TYR A 73 -10.14 -5.06 -8.15
CA TYR A 73 -9.33 -5.34 -9.32
C TYR A 73 -7.91 -5.66 -8.88
N GLY A 74 -7.31 -6.70 -9.44
CA GLY A 74 -6.00 -7.20 -9.06
C GLY A 74 -5.00 -7.20 -10.21
N LYS A 75 -3.73 -6.90 -9.91
CA LYS A 75 -2.61 -7.08 -10.84
C LYS A 75 -1.39 -7.61 -10.09
N THR A 76 -0.74 -8.61 -10.66
CA THR A 76 0.57 -9.07 -10.21
C THR A 76 1.66 -8.46 -11.06
N VAL A 77 2.66 -7.85 -10.42
CA VAL A 77 3.86 -7.32 -11.07
C VAL A 77 5.11 -7.91 -10.43
N LYS A 78 6.23 -7.83 -11.15
CA LYS A 78 7.53 -8.27 -10.66
C LYS A 78 8.42 -7.06 -10.41
N GLY A 79 9.25 -7.14 -9.37
CA GLY A 79 10.21 -6.09 -9.05
C GLY A 79 11.17 -6.52 -7.93
N ARG A 80 12.11 -5.65 -7.58
CA ARG A 80 12.98 -5.85 -6.41
C ARG A 80 12.41 -5.13 -5.20
N LEU A 81 12.54 -5.71 -4.02
CA LEU A 81 12.01 -5.07 -2.80
C LEU A 81 12.90 -3.93 -2.32
N TYR A 82 14.21 -4.02 -2.55
CA TYR A 82 15.20 -2.99 -2.25
C TYR A 82 16.36 -3.15 -3.23
N GLU A 83 17.21 -2.14 -3.36
CA GLU A 83 18.26 -2.10 -4.40
C GLU A 83 19.18 -3.33 -4.40
N ALA A 84 19.62 -3.75 -3.20
CA ALA A 84 20.48 -4.91 -2.99
C ALA A 84 19.74 -6.26 -2.91
N ASP A 85 18.44 -6.29 -3.23
CA ASP A 85 17.66 -7.52 -3.20
C ASP A 85 18.11 -8.47 -4.30
N LYS A 86 18.42 -9.71 -3.91
CA LYS A 86 18.95 -10.74 -4.82
C LYS A 86 17.86 -11.47 -5.59
N LYS A 87 16.59 -11.28 -5.21
CA LYS A 87 15.45 -11.95 -5.84
C LYS A 87 14.51 -10.94 -6.47
N GLU A 88 14.04 -11.28 -7.67
CA GLU A 88 12.85 -10.66 -8.23
C GLU A 88 11.61 -11.22 -7.52
N ARG A 89 10.78 -10.34 -6.98
CA ARG A 89 9.63 -10.68 -6.14
C ARG A 89 8.33 -10.31 -6.85
N TYR A 90 7.26 -11.00 -6.47
CA TYR A 90 5.91 -10.72 -6.93
C TYR A 90 5.24 -9.72 -5.98
N PHE A 91 4.71 -8.65 -6.54
CA PHE A 91 3.86 -7.68 -5.87
C PHE A 91 2.44 -7.83 -6.38
N TYR A 92 1.51 -7.98 -5.45
CA TYR A 92 0.08 -8.05 -5.75
C TYR A 92 -0.54 -6.71 -5.40
N ILE A 93 -0.98 -5.99 -6.43
CA ILE A 93 -1.60 -4.67 -6.32
C ILE A 93 -3.11 -4.87 -6.46
N TYR A 94 -3.85 -4.28 -5.54
CA TYR A 94 -5.31 -4.35 -5.52
C TYR A 94 -5.91 -2.95 -5.52
N HIS A 95 -6.99 -2.77 -6.26
CA HIS A 95 -7.75 -1.53 -6.34
C HIS A 95 -9.23 -1.80 -6.06
N SER A 96 -9.85 -0.97 -5.24
CA SER A 96 -11.26 -1.07 -4.89
C SER A 96 -11.97 0.21 -5.29
N ILE A 97 -12.87 0.13 -6.28
CA ILE A 97 -13.63 1.28 -6.78
C ILE A 97 -14.52 1.85 -5.68
N SER A 98 -15.15 1.00 -4.86
CA SER A 98 -16.01 1.45 -3.75
C SER A 98 -15.21 2.21 -2.69
N LYS A 99 -14.00 1.75 -2.38
CA LYS A 99 -13.11 2.45 -1.45
C LYS A 99 -12.61 3.77 -2.02
N GLU A 100 -12.19 3.80 -3.28
CA GLU A 100 -11.79 5.03 -3.97
C GLU A 100 -12.92 6.07 -3.93
N ALA A 101 -14.14 5.67 -4.31
CA ALA A 101 -15.29 6.56 -4.33
C ALA A 101 -15.58 7.13 -2.92
N SER A 102 -15.54 6.29 -1.89
CA SER A 102 -15.75 6.72 -0.50
C SER A 102 -14.67 7.70 -0.03
N GLU A 103 -13.39 7.41 -0.31
CA GLU A 103 -12.27 8.28 0.04
C GLU A 103 -12.34 9.61 -0.71
N ARG A 104 -12.76 9.59 -1.99
CA ARG A 104 -12.96 10.80 -2.80
C ARG A 104 -14.08 11.67 -2.23
N ILE A 105 -15.25 11.10 -1.92
CA ILE A 105 -16.37 11.84 -1.32
C ILE A 105 -15.93 12.50 -0.02
N ARG A 106 -15.28 11.74 0.87
CA ARG A 106 -14.78 12.25 2.15
C ARG A 106 -13.77 13.39 1.97
N PHE A 107 -12.92 13.29 0.95
CA PHE A 107 -11.96 14.35 0.62
C PHE A 107 -12.66 15.61 0.10
N GLU A 108 -13.62 15.48 -0.80
CA GLU A 108 -14.42 16.61 -1.31
C GLU A 108 -15.23 17.30 -0.20
N ASP A 109 -15.88 16.54 0.68
CA ASP A 109 -16.60 17.08 1.83
C ASP A 109 -15.68 17.89 2.75
N LYS A 110 -14.46 17.38 2.96
CA LYS A 110 -13.43 18.08 3.73
C LYS A 110 -13.04 19.40 3.05
N LEU A 111 -12.80 19.41 1.75
CA LEU A 111 -12.50 20.62 0.98
C LEU A 111 -13.65 21.64 1.05
N LYS A 112 -14.89 21.18 0.93
CA LYS A 112 -16.09 22.02 1.02
C LYS A 112 -16.20 22.69 2.39
N ASN A 113 -16.05 21.93 3.46
CA ASN A 113 -16.08 22.46 4.83
C ASN A 113 -14.96 23.48 5.06
N MET A 114 -13.76 23.21 4.54
CA MET A 114 -12.64 24.14 4.61
C MET A 114 -12.93 25.44 3.86
N LYS A 115 -13.50 25.35 2.65
CA LYS A 115 -13.87 26.54 1.87
C LYS A 115 -14.86 27.42 2.63
N ILE A 116 -15.90 26.82 3.22
CA ILE A 116 -16.88 27.55 4.05
C ILE A 116 -16.16 28.22 5.23
N TYR A 117 -15.30 27.48 5.92
CA TYR A 117 -14.57 27.99 7.09
C TYR A 117 -13.65 29.17 6.73
N MET A 118 -12.95 29.10 5.60
CA MET A 118 -12.11 30.20 5.10
C MET A 118 -12.94 31.40 4.64
N MET A 119 -14.10 31.17 4.00
CA MET A 119 -15.01 32.25 3.60
C MET A 119 -15.62 32.98 4.79
N ASN A 120 -15.86 32.27 5.91
CA ASN A 120 -16.40 32.87 7.13
C ASN A 120 -15.40 33.77 7.86
N HIS A 121 -14.10 33.59 7.65
CA HIS A 121 -13.03 34.41 8.23
C HIS A 121 -12.34 35.24 7.15
N ARG A 122 -13.09 35.59 6.09
CA ARG A 122 -12.57 36.45 5.03
C ARG A 122 -12.39 37.86 5.58
N ASP A 123 -11.26 38.48 5.26
CA ASP A 123 -10.91 39.85 5.68
C ASP A 123 -10.63 40.01 7.19
N GLU A 124 -10.38 38.89 7.88
CA GLU A 124 -9.93 38.85 9.29
C GLU A 124 -8.51 38.30 9.39
N GLU A 125 -7.68 38.85 10.29
CA GLU A 125 -6.42 38.21 10.66
C GLU A 125 -6.71 36.94 11.49
N PHE A 126 -6.77 35.80 10.81
CA PHE A 126 -7.08 34.52 11.42
C PHE A 126 -5.94 33.52 11.29
N THR A 127 -5.48 32.95 12.41
CA THR A 127 -4.44 31.91 12.40
C THR A 127 -5.08 30.53 12.25
N PHE A 128 -4.93 29.94 11.06
CA PHE A 128 -5.40 28.58 10.82
C PHE A 128 -4.62 27.54 11.65
N GLY A 129 -5.35 26.56 12.19
CA GLY A 129 -4.77 25.43 12.92
C GLY A 129 -3.91 24.50 12.05
N PRO A 130 -3.13 23.59 12.67
CA PRO A 130 -2.15 22.74 11.97
C PRO A 130 -2.74 21.89 10.83
N MET A 131 -4.00 21.49 10.98
CA MET A 131 -4.73 20.68 9.99
C MET A 131 -4.90 21.38 8.63
N TYR A 132 -5.10 22.69 8.64
CA TYR A 132 -5.26 23.50 7.43
C TYR A 132 -3.92 23.77 6.76
N LYS A 133 -2.86 24.00 7.55
CA LYS A 133 -1.49 24.21 7.04
C LYS A 133 -0.99 23.03 6.21
N LYS A 134 -1.20 21.79 6.68
CA LYS A 134 -0.79 20.56 5.98
C LYS A 134 -1.53 20.36 4.64
N LEU A 135 -2.75 20.86 4.51
CA LEU A 135 -3.57 20.73 3.30
C LEU A 135 -3.30 21.84 2.29
N LEU A 136 -3.05 23.06 2.75
CA LEU A 136 -2.62 24.17 1.90
C LEU A 136 -1.24 23.95 1.30
N SER A 137 -0.34 23.23 1.99
CA SER A 137 0.97 22.85 1.44
C SER A 137 0.91 21.73 0.40
N ALA A 138 -0.26 21.12 0.17
CA ALA A 138 -0.45 20.02 -0.78
C ALA A 138 -1.21 20.44 -2.05
N LEU A 139 -1.59 21.72 -2.16
CA LEU A 139 -2.15 22.39 -3.35
C LEU A 139 -1.06 23.26 -3.98
#